data_AF-B2AWZ3-F1
#
_entry.id   AF-B2AWZ3-F1
#
_cell.length_a   1.000
_cell.length_b   1.000
_cell.length_c   1.000
_cell.angle_alpha   90.00
_cell.angle_beta   90.00
_cell.angle_gamma   90.00
#
_symmetry.space_group_name_H-M   'P 1'
#
loop_
_entity.id
_entity.type
_entity.pdbx_description
1 polymer ?
#
loop_
_entity_poly.entity_id
_entity_poly.type
_entity_poly.pdbx_seq_one_letter_code
_entity_poly.pdbx_strand_id
1 'polypeptide(L)'
;MLTEFQNIRSAYSFICANYTDGDEIILVGFSRGAFTARSAAAMVSDLGLLTREGMEYFYPIYKDRRHWRDTKYKDPFPDTPFSDKPKGDDASRKYREMLVEVGLFSLFFLGIPHSTAEFRLLDTDLSDRIEYAFHALALDEHRSSFIPTVWERTVDNLGATDLRQVWFPGNHGNVGGAWKDAGMSDITLAWMMDQLASIGVEFDEAVIMRLFDQLEHSYRDMAEKDPKCTHAQKHPRPSRPLIEVEPPPIESNNLPEWVRFRLRSLSTATDTGKKIIGEKHWAIKPICARNIPLRPWALGAIRGSKAAGSKVRSPCAYKKRDPITGKKTKDFLEDTNERMHSSVRVRLALEGLGLNDKGVWEAPALKGKWALRKTTREFLDPIPKTVTSWEKSTASAATTSWKKKLDLSNNQTAHKQDDDESLAASNAATLVETAVEQQRPLQAMDNKGYRWVWEYCGNAKDAPPQKVMVEEQLGPFERQLLRLLGGVPNVYEFAETVERMDGRKV
;
A
#
# COMPACT_ATOMS: atom_id res chain seq x y z
N MET A 1 16.33 13.31 -17.12
CA MET A 1 15.94 13.29 -18.56
C MET A 1 16.64 12.20 -19.37
N LEU A 2 17.96 12.25 -19.66
CA LEU A 2 18.61 11.21 -20.49
C LEU A 2 18.50 9.79 -19.90
N THR A 3 18.70 9.64 -18.59
CA THR A 3 18.60 8.34 -17.89
C THR A 3 17.17 7.81 -17.80
N GLU A 4 16.17 8.66 -17.60
CA GLU A 4 14.76 8.26 -17.54
C GLU A 4 14.27 7.78 -18.90
N PHE A 5 14.61 8.52 -19.97
CA PHE A 5 14.29 8.09 -21.33
C PHE A 5 14.90 6.73 -21.67
N GLN A 6 16.17 6.50 -21.29
CA GLN A 6 16.81 5.19 -21.46
C GLN A 6 16.08 4.09 -20.70
N ASN A 7 15.67 4.34 -19.46
CA ASN A 7 14.93 3.35 -18.66
C ASN A 7 13.57 3.02 -19.28
N ILE A 8 12.84 4.02 -19.77
CA ILE A 8 11.55 3.82 -20.46
C ILE A 8 11.76 2.98 -21.72
N ARG A 9 12.77 3.34 -22.53
CA ARG A 9 13.13 2.57 -23.74
C ARG A 9 13.49 1.13 -23.41
N SER A 10 14.32 0.90 -22.39
CA SER A 10 14.73 -0.44 -21.98
C SER A 10 13.56 -1.28 -21.50
N ALA A 11 12.67 -0.72 -20.65
CA ALA A 11 11.49 -1.43 -20.18
C ALA A 11 10.53 -1.77 -21.33
N TYR A 12 10.22 -0.80 -22.20
CA TYR A 12 9.34 -1.02 -23.34
C TYR A 12 9.93 -2.01 -24.35
N SER A 13 11.23 -1.90 -24.64
CA SER A 13 11.96 -2.85 -25.50
C SER A 13 11.97 -4.27 -24.93
N PHE A 14 12.08 -4.42 -23.61
CA PHE A 14 12.01 -5.72 -22.97
C PHE A 14 10.62 -6.36 -23.17
N ILE A 15 9.55 -5.59 -22.98
CA ILE A 15 8.17 -6.07 -23.22
C ILE A 15 8.01 -6.48 -24.68
N CYS A 16 8.38 -5.61 -25.63
CA CYS A 16 8.23 -5.90 -27.07
C CYS A 16 9.01 -7.14 -27.51
N ALA A 17 10.13 -7.47 -26.86
CA ALA A 17 10.98 -8.60 -27.23
C ALA A 17 10.57 -9.93 -26.60
N ASN A 18 9.80 -9.92 -25.50
CA ASN A 18 9.51 -11.12 -24.71
C ASN A 18 8.02 -11.46 -24.62
N TYR A 19 7.13 -10.50 -24.88
CA TYR A 19 5.69 -10.72 -24.77
C TYR A 19 5.21 -11.75 -25.80
N THR A 20 4.42 -12.70 -25.32
CA THR A 20 3.63 -13.65 -26.11
C THR A 20 2.16 -13.48 -25.75
N ASP A 21 1.25 -13.68 -26.71
CA ASP A 21 -0.18 -13.58 -26.45
C ASP A 21 -0.61 -14.50 -25.28
N GLY A 22 -1.33 -13.91 -24.33
CA GLY A 22 -1.71 -14.57 -23.08
C GLY A 22 -0.78 -14.26 -21.90
N ASP A 23 0.37 -13.62 -22.13
CA ASP A 23 1.23 -13.14 -21.05
C ASP A 23 0.57 -11.97 -20.30
N GLU A 24 0.82 -11.91 -18.99
CA GLU A 24 0.48 -10.78 -18.15
C GLU A 24 1.65 -9.80 -18.03
N ILE A 25 1.37 -8.49 -18.11
CA ILE A 25 2.38 -7.44 -17.95
C ILE A 25 2.21 -6.78 -16.59
N ILE A 26 3.11 -7.07 -15.66
CA ILE A 26 3.11 -6.48 -14.31
C ILE A 26 4.27 -5.50 -14.17
N LEU A 27 3.96 -4.22 -13.96
CA LEU A 27 4.96 -3.16 -13.82
C LEU A 27 4.97 -2.61 -12.39
N VAL A 28 6.07 -2.87 -11.67
CA VAL A 28 6.29 -2.36 -10.31
C VAL A 28 7.38 -1.30 -10.33
N GLY A 29 7.16 -0.19 -9.61
CA GLY A 29 8.16 0.87 -9.55
C GLY A 29 8.03 1.75 -8.31
N PHE A 30 9.16 2.28 -7.85
CA PHE A 30 9.24 3.24 -6.75
C PHE A 30 9.92 4.54 -7.21
N SER A 31 9.42 5.70 -6.76
CA SER A 31 10.00 7.02 -7.07
C SER A 31 10.07 7.26 -8.60
N ARG A 32 11.26 7.58 -9.13
CA ARG A 32 11.51 7.67 -10.58
C ARG A 32 11.26 6.33 -11.30
N GLY A 33 11.41 5.19 -10.62
CA GLY A 33 11.03 3.90 -11.18
C GLY A 33 9.52 3.77 -11.39
N ALA A 34 8.69 4.33 -10.51
CA ALA A 34 7.24 4.39 -10.70
C ALA A 34 6.89 5.25 -11.93
N PHE A 35 7.60 6.36 -12.12
CA PHE A 35 7.46 7.17 -13.34
C PHE A 35 7.82 6.37 -14.60
N THR A 36 8.92 5.62 -14.59
CA THR A 36 9.28 4.72 -15.70
C THR A 36 8.20 3.68 -15.96
N ALA A 37 7.71 2.98 -14.92
CA ALA A 37 6.68 1.96 -15.02
C ALA A 37 5.39 2.52 -15.64
N ARG A 38 4.92 3.67 -15.15
CA ARG A 38 3.76 4.37 -15.71
C ARG A 38 3.96 4.78 -17.16
N SER A 39 5.15 5.27 -17.48
CA SER A 39 5.49 5.70 -18.84
C SER A 39 5.50 4.52 -19.81
N ALA A 40 6.03 3.38 -19.39
CA ALA A 40 6.03 2.14 -20.17
C ALA A 40 4.60 1.59 -20.33
N ALA A 41 3.80 1.53 -19.26
CA ALA A 41 2.38 1.14 -19.32
C ALA A 41 1.60 2.00 -20.32
N ALA A 42 1.79 3.31 -20.27
CA ALA A 42 1.11 4.23 -21.17
C ALA A 42 1.61 4.07 -22.62
N MET A 43 2.89 3.76 -22.85
CA MET A 43 3.37 3.41 -24.20
C MET A 43 2.73 2.13 -24.73
N VAL A 44 2.65 1.07 -23.92
CA VAL A 44 1.95 -0.17 -24.30
C VAL A 44 0.47 0.12 -24.56
N SER A 45 -0.16 0.96 -23.74
CA SER A 45 -1.58 1.30 -23.90
C SER A 45 -1.84 2.13 -25.16
N ASP A 46 -1.01 3.13 -25.45
CA ASP A 46 -1.19 4.06 -26.58
C ASP A 46 -0.71 3.49 -27.91
N LEU A 47 0.42 2.77 -27.91
CA LEU A 47 1.07 2.30 -29.13
C LEU A 47 0.87 0.80 -29.36
N GLY A 48 0.59 0.01 -28.31
CA GLY A 48 0.74 -1.44 -28.30
C GLY A 48 2.22 -1.85 -28.28
N LEU A 49 2.58 -2.97 -28.94
CA LEU A 49 3.96 -3.47 -28.99
C LEU A 49 4.59 -3.27 -30.37
N LEU A 50 5.74 -2.62 -30.43
CA LEU A 50 6.50 -2.44 -31.67
C LEU A 50 7.20 -3.74 -32.07
N THR A 51 7.32 -3.96 -33.38
CA THR A 51 8.20 -5.02 -33.90
C THR A 51 9.67 -4.67 -33.65
N ARG A 52 10.57 -5.64 -33.90
CA ARG A 52 12.02 -5.38 -33.84
C ARG A 52 12.42 -4.21 -34.74
N GLU A 53 11.81 -4.11 -35.92
CA GLU A 53 12.03 -3.00 -36.86
C GLU A 53 11.41 -1.69 -36.33
N GLY A 54 10.18 -1.73 -35.80
CA GLY A 54 9.55 -0.57 -35.16
C GLY A 54 10.38 0.04 -34.03
N MET A 55 11.09 -0.80 -33.26
CA MET A 55 11.98 -0.36 -32.20
C MET A 55 13.19 0.46 -32.68
N GLU A 56 13.60 0.35 -33.95
CA GLU A 56 14.65 1.22 -34.52
C GLU A 56 14.18 2.68 -34.59
N TYR A 57 12.86 2.89 -34.71
CA TYR A 57 12.20 4.20 -34.76
C TYR A 57 11.66 4.68 -33.41
N PHE A 58 12.07 4.03 -32.30
CA PHE A 58 11.53 4.33 -30.97
C PHE A 58 11.60 5.81 -30.59
N TYR A 59 12.71 6.50 -30.87
CA TYR A 59 12.88 7.89 -30.45
C TYR A 59 11.95 8.87 -31.21
N PRO A 60 11.85 8.82 -32.57
CA PRO A 60 10.80 9.51 -33.31
C PRO A 60 9.39 9.20 -32.80
N ILE A 61 9.02 7.92 -32.67
CA ILE A 61 7.69 7.49 -32.20
C ILE A 61 7.37 8.05 -30.80
N TYR A 62 8.34 7.97 -29.87
CA TYR A 62 8.18 8.50 -28.53
C TYR A 62 8.00 10.04 -28.52
N LYS A 63 8.68 10.75 -29.42
CA LYS A 63 8.49 12.20 -29.59
C LYS A 63 7.13 12.52 -30.18
N ASP A 64 6.67 11.78 -31.17
CA ASP A 64 5.35 11.97 -31.80
C ASP A 64 4.25 11.83 -30.76
N ARG A 65 4.27 10.71 -30.01
CA ARG A 65 3.35 10.42 -28.91
C ARG A 65 3.26 11.59 -27.92
N ARG A 66 4.41 12.12 -27.50
CA ARG A 66 4.44 13.25 -26.56
C ARG A 66 3.77 14.51 -27.08
N HIS A 67 3.72 14.70 -28.41
CA HIS A 67 3.28 15.95 -29.04
C HIS A 67 2.06 15.76 -29.96
N TRP A 68 1.26 14.70 -29.81
CA TRP A 68 0.03 14.52 -30.58
C TRP A 68 -0.96 15.68 -30.43
N ARG A 69 -1.11 16.22 -29.22
CA ARG A 69 -1.99 17.36 -28.93
C ARG A 69 -1.32 18.74 -28.99
N ASP A 70 -0.03 18.79 -29.32
CA ASP A 70 0.67 20.07 -29.45
C ASP A 70 0.71 20.50 -30.93
N THR A 71 -0.27 21.31 -31.32
CA THR A 71 -0.39 21.83 -32.70
C THR A 71 0.72 22.80 -33.08
N LYS A 72 1.49 23.31 -32.11
CA LYS A 72 2.62 24.21 -32.34
C LYS A 72 3.95 23.49 -32.41
N TYR A 73 3.96 22.19 -32.11
CA TYR A 73 5.16 21.38 -32.15
C TYR A 73 5.69 21.25 -33.58
N LYS A 74 6.96 21.62 -33.78
CA LYS A 74 7.68 21.38 -35.03
C LYS A 74 8.44 20.07 -34.89
N ASP A 75 7.96 19.06 -35.61
CA ASP A 75 8.56 17.74 -35.60
C ASP A 75 9.94 17.75 -36.31
N PRO A 76 11.02 17.35 -35.62
CA PRO A 76 12.33 17.19 -36.24
C PRO A 76 12.41 15.98 -37.19
N PHE A 77 11.42 15.09 -37.20
CA PHE A 77 11.40 13.84 -37.97
C PHE A 77 10.08 13.66 -38.75
N PRO A 78 9.66 14.61 -39.60
CA PRO A 78 8.31 14.66 -40.17
C PRO A 78 7.92 13.41 -40.98
N ASP A 79 8.89 12.75 -41.61
CA ASP A 79 8.67 11.58 -42.48
C ASP A 79 9.10 10.25 -41.82
N THR A 80 9.38 10.25 -40.51
CA THR A 80 9.87 9.06 -39.78
C THR A 80 9.02 8.77 -38.54
N PRO A 81 8.45 7.57 -38.37
CA PRO A 81 8.56 6.41 -39.26
C PRO A 81 7.77 6.54 -40.57
N PHE A 82 6.82 7.48 -40.64
CA PHE A 82 6.00 7.77 -41.81
C PHE A 82 5.61 9.26 -41.86
N SER A 83 5.17 9.74 -43.03
CA SER A 83 4.63 11.08 -43.23
C SER A 83 3.19 11.23 -42.71
N ASP A 84 2.64 12.44 -42.75
CA ASP A 84 1.22 12.74 -42.47
C ASP A 84 0.72 12.28 -41.08
N LYS A 85 1.61 12.40 -40.10
CA LYS A 85 1.38 11.94 -38.72
C LYS A 85 0.15 12.60 -38.10
N PRO A 86 -0.76 11.81 -37.48
CA PRO A 86 -1.99 12.34 -36.91
C PRO A 86 -1.72 13.22 -35.68
N LYS A 87 -2.64 14.17 -35.46
CA LYS A 87 -2.67 15.11 -34.33
C LYS A 87 -4.10 15.25 -33.79
N GLY A 88 -4.23 15.71 -32.55
CA GLY A 88 -5.52 15.86 -31.86
C GLY A 88 -5.87 14.63 -31.03
N ASP A 89 -7.11 14.57 -30.56
CA ASP A 89 -7.54 13.61 -29.53
C ASP A 89 -7.65 12.14 -30.00
N ASP A 90 -7.68 11.92 -31.32
CA ASP A 90 -7.77 10.59 -31.96
C ASP A 90 -6.42 10.12 -32.55
N ALA A 91 -5.34 10.85 -32.27
CA ALA A 91 -4.04 10.59 -32.89
C ALA A 91 -3.45 9.24 -32.48
N SER A 92 -3.61 8.80 -31.24
CA SER A 92 -3.09 7.51 -30.75
C SER A 92 -3.62 6.33 -31.57
N ARG A 93 -4.94 6.26 -31.78
CA ARG A 93 -5.61 5.21 -32.57
C ARG A 93 -5.12 5.24 -34.02
N LYS A 94 -5.20 6.40 -34.67
CA LYS A 94 -4.78 6.57 -36.08
C LYS A 94 -3.29 6.27 -36.26
N TYR A 95 -2.44 6.68 -35.32
CA TYR A 95 -1.00 6.44 -35.38
C TYR A 95 -0.69 4.94 -35.27
N ARG A 96 -1.43 4.22 -34.43
CA ARG A 96 -1.31 2.76 -34.32
C ARG A 96 -1.74 2.05 -35.60
N GLU A 97 -2.86 2.46 -36.19
CA GLU A 97 -3.33 1.94 -37.49
C GLU A 97 -2.23 2.12 -38.56
N MET A 98 -1.61 3.30 -38.62
CA MET A 98 -0.48 3.55 -39.52
C MET A 98 0.74 2.65 -39.22
N LEU A 99 1.09 2.44 -37.93
CA LEU A 99 2.18 1.52 -37.54
C LEU A 99 1.92 0.08 -38.00
N VAL A 100 0.65 -0.36 -37.98
CA VAL A 100 0.21 -1.67 -38.51
C VAL A 100 0.39 -1.72 -40.03
N GLU A 101 -0.09 -0.70 -40.74
CA GLU A 101 0.00 -0.62 -42.21
C GLU A 101 1.44 -0.68 -42.71
N VAL A 102 2.38 -0.04 -42.00
CA VAL A 102 3.81 -0.05 -42.37
C VAL A 102 4.59 -1.25 -41.81
N GLY A 103 3.93 -2.21 -41.14
CA GLY A 103 4.59 -3.42 -40.61
C GLY A 103 5.50 -3.19 -39.40
N LEU A 104 5.45 -2.01 -38.77
CA LEU A 104 6.22 -1.68 -37.57
C LEU A 104 5.50 -2.13 -36.28
N PHE A 105 4.34 -2.77 -36.44
CA PHE A 105 3.48 -3.29 -35.39
C PHE A 105 3.09 -4.75 -35.66
N SER A 106 3.04 -5.57 -34.62
CA SER A 106 2.64 -6.96 -34.72
C SER A 106 1.12 -7.13 -34.50
N LEU A 107 0.41 -7.70 -35.48
CA LEU A 107 -1.05 -7.89 -35.50
C LEU A 107 -1.59 -8.94 -34.49
N PHE A 108 -0.75 -9.52 -33.65
CA PHE A 108 -1.13 -10.64 -32.76
C PHE A 108 -2.14 -10.28 -31.65
N PHE A 109 -2.45 -8.99 -31.47
CA PHE A 109 -3.46 -8.52 -30.51
C PHE A 109 -4.87 -8.35 -31.12
N LEU A 110 -5.63 -9.43 -31.38
CA LEU A 110 -7.05 -9.36 -31.77
C LEU A 110 -8.03 -9.58 -30.59
N GLY A 111 -7.70 -9.05 -29.40
CA GLY A 111 -8.47 -9.37 -28.17
C GLY A 111 -8.80 -8.23 -27.20
N ILE A 112 -8.21 -7.02 -27.32
CA ILE A 112 -8.48 -5.94 -26.33
C ILE A 112 -9.56 -4.97 -26.86
N PRO A 113 -10.70 -4.78 -26.15
CA PRO A 113 -11.70 -3.77 -26.51
C PRO A 113 -11.15 -2.32 -26.44
N HIS A 114 -11.78 -1.42 -27.19
CA HIS A 114 -11.18 -0.16 -27.64
C HIS A 114 -11.67 1.08 -26.85
N SER A 115 -10.76 1.91 -26.32
CA SER A 115 -11.01 3.34 -26.00
C SER A 115 -10.15 4.30 -26.86
N THR A 116 -10.72 5.50 -27.05
CA THR A 116 -10.18 6.70 -27.71
C THR A 116 -9.33 7.62 -26.81
N ALA A 117 -9.11 7.29 -25.53
CA ALA A 117 -8.33 8.15 -24.62
C ALA A 117 -6.81 8.01 -24.83
N GLU A 118 -6.11 9.14 -25.05
CA GLU A 118 -4.65 9.20 -25.26
C GLU A 118 -3.91 9.63 -23.99
N PHE A 119 -2.79 8.98 -23.65
CA PHE A 119 -2.10 9.22 -22.38
C PHE A 119 -0.76 9.96 -22.54
N ARG A 120 -0.52 11.00 -21.72
CA ARG A 120 0.81 11.63 -21.59
C ARG A 120 1.60 11.12 -20.38
N LEU A 121 2.91 11.37 -20.41
CA LEU A 121 3.91 11.03 -19.37
C LEU A 121 3.62 11.64 -17.97
N LEU A 122 2.65 12.56 -17.88
CA LEU A 122 2.22 13.27 -16.68
C LEU A 122 0.71 13.21 -16.51
N ASP A 123 0.03 12.34 -17.24
CA ASP A 123 -1.42 12.21 -17.14
C ASP A 123 -1.83 11.64 -15.79
N THR A 124 -2.90 12.23 -15.27
CA THR A 124 -3.64 11.68 -14.14
C THR A 124 -4.67 10.66 -14.62
N ASP A 125 -5.02 10.69 -15.91
CA ASP A 125 -5.95 9.75 -16.51
C ASP A 125 -5.31 8.36 -16.59
N LEU A 126 -6.07 7.34 -16.21
CA LEU A 126 -5.67 5.94 -16.29
C LEU A 126 -6.22 5.30 -17.58
N SER A 127 -5.45 4.46 -18.27
CA SER A 127 -5.99 3.74 -19.45
C SER A 127 -6.96 2.67 -19.04
N ASP A 128 -8.04 2.53 -19.81
CA ASP A 128 -8.95 1.39 -19.84
C ASP A 128 -8.26 0.04 -20.10
N ARG A 129 -7.03 0.06 -20.65
CA ARG A 129 -6.18 -1.13 -20.85
C ARG A 129 -5.40 -1.53 -19.60
N ILE A 130 -5.52 -0.77 -18.52
CA ILE A 130 -4.91 -1.11 -17.23
C ILE A 130 -6.00 -1.72 -16.37
N GLU A 131 -5.93 -3.03 -16.14
CA GLU A 131 -6.89 -3.75 -15.30
C GLU A 131 -6.70 -3.44 -13.81
N TYR A 132 -5.45 -3.28 -13.36
CA TYR A 132 -5.09 -3.09 -11.95
C TYR A 132 -4.09 -1.95 -11.79
N ALA A 133 -4.42 -0.98 -10.92
CA ALA A 133 -3.56 0.17 -10.63
C ALA A 133 -3.46 0.43 -9.13
N PHE A 134 -2.37 -0.03 -8.52
CA PHE A 134 -2.13 0.11 -7.08
C PHE A 134 -1.05 1.15 -6.78
N HIS A 135 -1.34 2.06 -5.84
CA HIS A 135 -0.46 3.18 -5.52
C HIS A 135 -0.38 3.45 -4.01
N ALA A 136 0.81 3.25 -3.44
CA ALA A 136 1.10 3.66 -2.07
C ALA A 136 1.58 5.12 -2.00
N LEU A 137 0.93 5.94 -1.17
CA LEU A 137 1.11 7.38 -1.07
C LEU A 137 1.61 7.81 0.32
N ALA A 138 2.60 8.71 0.35
CA ALA A 138 3.20 9.21 1.60
C ALA A 138 2.52 10.49 2.11
N LEU A 139 1.92 10.45 3.31
CA LEU A 139 1.24 11.59 3.92
C LEU A 139 2.19 12.71 4.35
N ASP A 140 3.36 12.37 4.86
CA ASP A 140 4.32 13.32 5.47
C ASP A 140 5.48 13.69 4.53
N GLU A 141 5.32 13.46 3.23
CA GLU A 141 6.25 13.97 2.22
C GLU A 141 5.95 15.44 1.93
N HIS A 142 6.84 16.35 2.33
CA HIS A 142 6.60 17.80 2.21
C HIS A 142 7.35 18.49 1.07
N ARG A 143 8.25 17.78 0.38
CA ARG A 143 9.03 18.37 -0.71
C ARG A 143 8.13 18.66 -1.91
N SER A 144 8.30 19.85 -2.48
CA SER A 144 7.52 20.30 -3.62
C SER A 144 7.82 19.50 -4.89
N SER A 145 9.05 19.01 -5.04
CA SER A 145 9.47 18.14 -6.16
C SER A 145 8.94 16.71 -6.05
N PHE A 146 8.35 16.32 -4.91
CA PHE A 146 7.82 14.97 -4.66
C PHE A 146 6.29 14.98 -4.56
N ILE A 147 5.61 15.91 -5.25
CA ILE A 147 4.15 15.88 -5.36
C ILE A 147 3.75 14.60 -6.10
N PRO A 148 2.85 13.76 -5.54
CA PRO A 148 2.41 12.56 -6.23
C PRO A 148 1.54 12.92 -7.44
N THR A 149 1.60 12.08 -8.46
CA THR A 149 0.64 12.05 -9.57
C THR A 149 -0.44 11.06 -9.19
N VAL A 150 -1.52 11.56 -8.58
CA VAL A 150 -2.70 10.76 -8.23
C VAL A 150 -3.47 10.45 -9.53
N TRP A 151 -3.93 9.21 -9.67
CA TRP A 151 -4.74 8.80 -10.80
C TRP A 151 -6.22 9.14 -10.63
N GLU A 152 -6.93 9.33 -11.73
CA GLU A 152 -8.38 9.31 -11.81
C GLU A 152 -8.85 8.23 -12.79
N ARG A 153 -9.97 7.59 -12.46
CA ARG A 153 -10.70 6.78 -13.43
C ARG A 153 -11.46 7.68 -14.40
N THR A 154 -11.45 7.31 -15.66
CA THR A 154 -12.19 7.98 -16.72
C THR A 154 -13.45 7.18 -17.02
N VAL A 155 -14.42 7.78 -17.70
CA VAL A 155 -15.67 7.10 -18.08
C VAL A 155 -15.40 5.77 -18.80
N ASP A 156 -14.32 5.71 -19.59
CA ASP A 156 -13.96 4.55 -20.40
C ASP A 156 -13.42 3.37 -19.57
N ASN A 157 -12.92 3.61 -18.35
CA ASN A 157 -12.33 2.58 -17.50
C ASN A 157 -13.15 2.28 -16.24
N LEU A 158 -14.33 2.91 -16.11
CA LEU A 158 -15.28 2.62 -15.05
C LEU A 158 -15.72 1.16 -15.11
N GLY A 159 -15.42 0.40 -14.06
CA GLY A 159 -15.76 -1.02 -13.94
C GLY A 159 -14.78 -1.99 -14.60
N ALA A 160 -13.87 -1.50 -15.46
CA ALA A 160 -12.79 -2.29 -16.05
C ALA A 160 -11.52 -2.25 -15.20
N THR A 161 -11.26 -1.13 -14.51
CA THR A 161 -10.04 -0.96 -13.73
C THR A 161 -10.28 -0.97 -12.22
N ASP A 162 -9.55 -1.84 -11.51
CA ASP A 162 -9.36 -1.79 -10.07
C ASP A 162 -8.22 -0.81 -9.72
N LEU A 163 -8.59 0.46 -9.54
CA LEU A 163 -7.70 1.52 -9.07
C LEU A 163 -7.71 1.58 -7.55
N ARG A 164 -6.54 1.54 -6.88
CA ARG A 164 -6.43 1.82 -5.43
C ARG A 164 -5.25 2.70 -5.11
N GLN A 165 -5.51 3.78 -4.37
CA GLN A 165 -4.48 4.74 -3.98
C GLN A 165 -4.51 4.97 -2.48
N VAL A 166 -3.61 4.31 -1.75
CA VAL A 166 -3.68 4.20 -0.29
C VAL A 166 -2.63 5.10 0.36
N TRP A 167 -3.09 5.91 1.32
CA TRP A 167 -2.25 6.83 2.09
C TRP A 167 -1.66 6.17 3.34
N PHE A 168 -0.35 6.34 3.53
CA PHE A 168 0.43 5.79 4.65
C PHE A 168 1.17 6.91 5.41
N PRO A 169 1.45 6.71 6.73
CA PRO A 169 2.29 7.63 7.49
C PRO A 169 3.75 7.63 7.00
N GLY A 170 4.39 8.79 7.13
CA GLY A 170 5.80 8.97 6.81
C GLY A 170 6.06 9.63 5.46
N ASN A 171 7.35 9.79 5.14
CA ASN A 171 7.82 10.44 3.91
C ASN A 171 7.99 9.43 2.75
N HIS A 172 8.50 9.92 1.61
CA HIS A 172 8.76 9.11 0.41
C HIS A 172 9.55 7.82 0.66
N GLY A 173 10.59 7.86 1.51
CA GLY A 173 11.40 6.69 1.85
C GLY A 173 10.80 5.82 2.97
N ASN A 174 9.90 6.36 3.78
CA ASN A 174 9.13 5.54 4.72
C ASN A 174 8.07 4.69 4.00
N VAL A 175 7.62 5.11 2.81
CA VAL A 175 6.65 4.36 1.99
C VAL A 175 7.32 3.38 1.04
N GLY A 176 8.36 3.79 0.30
CA GLY A 176 8.99 2.89 -0.67
C GLY A 176 10.34 2.31 -0.27
N GLY A 177 10.74 2.47 1.00
CA GLY A 177 12.04 2.02 1.49
C GLY A 177 13.17 3.01 1.18
N ALA A 178 14.17 3.05 2.06
CA ALA A 178 15.46 3.77 1.96
C ALA A 178 16.09 3.98 3.36
N TRP A 179 15.34 3.69 4.42
CA TRP A 179 15.76 3.95 5.80
C TRP A 179 16.22 2.67 6.48
N LYS A 180 17.14 2.83 7.45
CA LYS A 180 17.59 1.72 8.31
C LYS A 180 16.43 1.14 9.15
N ASP A 181 15.54 2.02 9.62
CA ASP A 181 14.27 1.59 10.21
C ASP A 181 13.26 1.42 9.08
N ALA A 182 12.99 0.17 8.71
CA ALA A 182 12.19 -0.23 7.57
C ALA A 182 10.69 -0.38 7.90
N GLY A 183 10.27 -0.20 9.15
CA GLY A 183 9.01 -0.78 9.62
C GLY A 183 7.78 -0.11 9.05
N MET A 184 7.92 1.15 8.66
CA MET A 184 6.87 1.84 7.90
C MET A 184 6.83 1.35 6.45
N SER A 185 7.98 1.07 5.83
CA SER A 185 8.05 0.58 4.44
C SER A 185 7.70 -0.90 4.33
N ASP A 186 7.93 -1.70 5.37
CA ASP A 186 7.54 -3.12 5.40
C ASP A 186 6.02 -3.27 5.42
N ILE A 187 5.32 -2.37 6.10
CA ILE A 187 3.85 -2.29 6.04
C ILE A 187 3.40 -2.02 4.61
N THR A 188 4.08 -1.09 3.92
CA THR A 188 3.71 -0.73 2.54
C THR A 188 4.08 -1.82 1.54
N LEU A 189 5.17 -2.54 1.78
CA LEU A 189 5.57 -3.71 1.02
C LEU A 189 4.55 -4.84 1.19
N ALA A 190 4.17 -5.16 2.44
CA ALA A 190 3.15 -6.17 2.73
C ALA A 190 1.81 -5.83 2.06
N TRP A 191 1.39 -4.56 2.14
CA TRP A 191 0.21 -4.09 1.43
C TRP A 191 0.30 -4.31 -0.08
N MET A 192 1.43 -3.96 -0.69
CA MET A 192 1.64 -4.15 -2.13
C MET A 192 1.66 -5.63 -2.52
N MET A 193 2.26 -6.50 -1.69
CA MET A 193 2.22 -7.95 -1.89
C MET A 193 0.79 -8.48 -1.82
N ASP A 194 -0.03 -7.96 -0.90
CA ASP A 194 -1.45 -8.32 -0.82
C ASP A 194 -2.22 -7.90 -2.09
N GLN A 195 -1.90 -6.74 -2.67
CA GLN A 195 -2.50 -6.31 -3.93
C GLN A 195 -2.08 -7.21 -5.09
N LEU A 196 -0.79 -7.52 -5.20
CA LEU A 196 -0.26 -8.36 -6.28
C LEU A 196 -0.76 -9.81 -6.16
N ALA A 197 -0.82 -10.37 -4.95
CA ALA A 197 -1.37 -11.70 -4.73
C ALA A 197 -2.87 -11.77 -5.06
N SER A 198 -3.61 -10.68 -4.88
CA SER A 198 -5.03 -10.63 -5.26
C SER A 198 -5.28 -10.75 -6.76
N ILE A 199 -4.25 -10.56 -7.59
CA ILE A 199 -4.31 -10.67 -9.05
C ILE A 199 -3.52 -11.87 -9.59
N GLY A 200 -3.18 -12.83 -8.72
CA GLY A 200 -2.51 -14.08 -9.12
C GLY A 200 -0.99 -14.08 -9.03
N VAL A 201 -0.35 -13.00 -8.56
CA VAL A 201 1.11 -13.02 -8.35
C VAL A 201 1.45 -13.89 -7.15
N GLU A 202 2.16 -14.97 -7.43
CA GLU A 202 2.68 -15.86 -6.40
C GLU A 202 4.01 -15.33 -5.84
N PHE A 203 4.21 -15.57 -4.55
CA PHE A 203 5.44 -15.24 -3.86
C PHE A 203 6.03 -16.50 -3.23
N ASP A 204 7.36 -16.64 -3.30
CA ASP A 204 8.07 -17.74 -2.64
C ASP A 204 7.90 -17.62 -1.12
N GLU A 205 7.09 -18.50 -0.54
CA GLU A 205 6.77 -18.52 0.88
C GLU A 205 8.02 -18.67 1.75
N ALA A 206 9.02 -19.45 1.32
CA ALA A 206 10.24 -19.68 2.08
C ALA A 206 11.14 -18.43 2.09
N VAL A 207 11.13 -17.66 1.00
CA VAL A 207 11.77 -16.34 0.96
C VAL A 207 11.02 -15.35 1.86
N ILE A 208 9.69 -15.29 1.78
CA ILE A 208 8.89 -14.39 2.61
C ILE A 208 9.08 -14.67 4.10
N MET A 209 9.01 -15.93 4.51
CA MET A 209 9.23 -16.32 5.91
C MET A 209 10.64 -15.95 6.38
N ARG A 210 11.66 -16.17 5.54
CA ARG A 210 13.02 -15.70 5.86
C ARG A 210 13.10 -14.19 5.98
N LEU A 211 12.40 -13.44 5.14
CA LEU A 211 12.37 -11.98 5.21
C LEU A 211 11.68 -11.52 6.51
N PHE A 212 10.56 -12.13 6.89
CA PHE A 212 9.89 -11.84 8.15
C PHE A 212 10.76 -12.18 9.37
N ASP A 213 11.42 -13.33 9.36
CA ASP A 213 12.36 -13.72 10.42
C ASP A 213 13.54 -12.74 10.48
N GLN A 214 14.16 -12.41 9.35
CA GLN A 214 15.26 -11.44 9.27
C GLN A 214 14.81 -10.06 9.75
N LEU A 215 13.57 -9.68 9.47
CA LEU A 215 13.00 -8.43 9.92
C LEU A 215 12.87 -8.42 11.45
N GLU A 216 12.30 -9.47 12.03
CA GLU A 216 12.21 -9.63 13.48
C GLU A 216 13.60 -9.57 14.14
N HIS A 217 14.57 -10.31 13.61
CA HIS A 217 15.95 -10.31 14.11
C HIS A 217 16.61 -8.94 13.97
N SER A 218 16.48 -8.29 12.82
CA SER A 218 17.02 -6.94 12.57
C SER A 218 16.43 -5.92 13.55
N TYR A 219 15.15 -6.07 13.87
CA TYR A 219 14.47 -5.24 14.87
C TYR A 219 15.00 -5.46 16.28
N ARG A 220 15.20 -6.72 16.68
CA ARG A 220 15.81 -7.08 17.97
C ARG A 220 17.26 -6.58 18.06
N ASP A 221 18.05 -6.78 17.02
CA ASP A 221 19.43 -6.33 16.91
C ASP A 221 19.56 -4.79 16.97
N MET A 222 18.67 -4.07 16.28
CA MET A 222 18.63 -2.61 16.36
C MET A 222 18.31 -2.13 17.79
N ALA A 223 17.44 -2.85 18.48
CA ALA A 223 17.11 -2.59 19.88
C ALA A 223 18.32 -2.80 20.82
N GLU A 224 19.19 -3.75 20.52
CA GLU A 224 20.40 -4.01 21.31
C GLU A 224 21.56 -3.05 20.98
N LYS A 225 21.77 -2.73 19.70
CA LYS A 225 22.96 -2.00 19.21
C LYS A 225 22.81 -0.47 19.19
N ASP A 226 21.60 0.05 19.01
CA ASP A 226 21.35 1.50 18.94
C ASP A 226 20.21 1.93 19.88
N PRO A 227 20.52 2.14 21.17
CA PRO A 227 19.61 2.70 22.17
C PRO A 227 19.19 4.16 21.92
N LYS A 228 19.49 4.75 20.75
CA LYS A 228 18.98 6.06 20.29
C LYS A 228 18.02 5.96 19.10
N CYS A 229 18.09 4.91 18.28
CA CYS A 229 17.02 4.57 17.30
C CYS A 229 15.81 3.92 17.99
N THR A 230 16.05 3.28 19.13
CA THR A 230 15.08 3.03 20.20
C THR A 230 15.30 4.13 21.24
N HIS A 231 14.31 4.74 21.89
CA HIS A 231 14.63 5.72 22.95
C HIS A 231 14.89 4.97 24.26
N ALA A 232 16.09 4.41 24.45
CA ALA A 232 16.49 3.85 25.74
C ALA A 232 17.23 4.92 26.56
N GLN A 233 16.59 5.37 27.64
CA GLN A 233 17.23 6.20 28.66
C GLN A 233 18.42 5.45 29.27
N LYS A 234 19.54 6.16 29.52
CA LYS A 234 20.65 5.67 30.33
C LYS A 234 20.14 5.38 31.74
N HIS A 235 20.09 4.12 32.15
CA HIS A 235 20.08 3.74 33.56
C HIS A 235 21.39 3.02 33.92
N PRO A 236 21.96 3.27 35.12
CA PRO A 236 23.25 2.71 35.53
C PRO A 236 23.15 1.19 35.71
N ARG A 237 24.18 0.48 35.24
CA ARG A 237 24.33 -0.96 35.48
C ARG A 237 24.44 -1.22 37.00
N PRO A 238 23.71 -2.17 37.59
CA PRO A 238 24.06 -2.68 38.91
C PRO A 238 25.23 -3.64 38.78
N SER A 239 26.22 -3.46 39.66
CA SER A 239 27.41 -4.28 39.80
C SER A 239 27.17 -5.40 40.83
N ARG A 240 27.51 -6.63 40.43
CA ARG A 240 27.75 -7.86 41.24
C ARG A 240 26.56 -8.69 41.79
N PRO A 241 26.77 -10.03 41.97
CA PRO A 241 25.75 -11.03 42.26
C PRO A 241 25.74 -11.50 43.74
N LEU A 242 24.62 -12.04 44.23
CA LEU A 242 24.48 -13.38 44.88
C LEU A 242 23.25 -13.55 45.81
N ILE A 243 22.79 -14.82 45.84
CA ILE A 243 22.04 -15.60 46.84
C ILE A 243 20.50 -15.65 46.76
N GLU A 244 20.04 -16.89 46.52
CA GLU A 244 18.69 -17.45 46.58
C GLU A 244 18.08 -17.43 47.99
N VAL A 245 16.78 -17.12 48.10
CA VAL A 245 15.83 -17.75 49.03
C VAL A 245 14.45 -17.74 48.38
N GLU A 246 13.85 -18.91 48.14
CA GLU A 246 12.44 -19.05 47.70
C GLU A 246 11.45 -18.92 48.88
N PRO A 247 10.24 -18.37 48.63
CA PRO A 247 9.03 -19.10 49.02
C PRO A 247 7.93 -19.12 47.92
N PRO A 248 6.92 -20.02 48.02
CA PRO A 248 6.10 -20.49 46.89
C PRO A 248 4.66 -19.87 46.93
N PRO A 249 3.67 -20.32 46.13
CA PRO A 249 3.23 -19.58 44.94
C PRO A 249 1.70 -19.34 44.84
N ILE A 250 1.24 -18.23 44.23
CA ILE A 250 -0.08 -18.20 43.53
C ILE A 250 0.03 -17.38 42.22
N GLU A 251 -0.64 -17.91 41.19
CA GLU A 251 -0.35 -17.92 39.76
C GLU A 251 -0.42 -16.57 39.00
N SER A 252 0.75 -16.18 38.45
CA SER A 252 0.92 -15.16 37.40
C SER A 252 1.62 -15.76 36.15
N ASN A 253 1.49 -17.06 35.96
CA ASN A 253 2.33 -17.87 35.08
C ASN A 253 1.94 -17.80 33.60
N ASN A 254 2.53 -16.82 32.89
CA ASN A 254 3.07 -17.00 31.52
C ASN A 254 3.94 -15.80 31.02
N LEU A 255 4.57 -15.04 31.92
CA LEU A 255 5.51 -13.97 31.53
C LEU A 255 6.94 -14.31 31.98
N PRO A 256 7.97 -14.14 31.11
CA PRO A 256 9.37 -14.36 31.48
C PRO A 256 9.79 -13.53 32.70
N GLU A 257 10.69 -14.07 33.53
CA GLU A 257 10.99 -13.51 34.85
C GLU A 257 11.52 -12.06 34.82
N TRP A 258 12.29 -11.72 33.79
CA TRP A 258 12.80 -10.37 33.56
C TRP A 258 11.68 -9.33 33.30
N VAL A 259 10.55 -9.76 32.73
CA VAL A 259 9.36 -8.92 32.50
C VAL A 259 8.66 -8.62 33.82
N ARG A 260 8.57 -9.62 34.71
CA ARG A 260 8.00 -9.46 36.05
C ARG A 260 8.87 -8.56 36.93
N PHE A 261 10.20 -8.68 36.83
CA PHE A 261 11.15 -7.83 37.55
C PHE A 261 10.99 -6.35 37.14
N ARG A 262 10.83 -6.07 35.84
CA ARG A 262 10.56 -4.71 35.33
C ARG A 262 9.23 -4.14 35.82
N LEU A 263 8.16 -4.92 35.83
CA LEU A 263 6.83 -4.46 36.28
C LEU A 263 6.81 -4.10 37.78
N ARG A 264 7.56 -4.81 38.63
CA ARG A 264 7.68 -4.50 40.07
C ARG A 264 8.44 -3.20 40.34
N SER A 265 9.46 -2.90 39.53
CA SER A 265 10.23 -1.65 39.65
C SER A 265 9.44 -0.38 39.26
N LEU A 266 8.35 -0.54 38.50
CA LEU A 266 7.49 0.56 38.05
C LEU A 266 6.38 0.92 39.06
N SER A 267 6.06 0.05 40.03
CA SER A 267 4.99 0.31 41.01
C SER A 267 5.46 1.03 42.28
N THR A 268 6.77 1.25 42.48
CA THR A 268 7.32 1.90 43.69
C THR A 268 7.68 3.37 43.47
N ALA A 269 7.32 3.97 42.33
CA ALA A 269 7.53 5.39 42.06
C ALA A 269 6.23 6.19 42.25
N THR A 270 5.65 6.12 43.44
CA THR A 270 4.71 7.14 43.91
C THR A 270 5.25 7.78 45.16
N ASP A 271 5.39 9.10 45.06
CA ASP A 271 5.45 10.08 46.14
C ASP A 271 6.80 10.80 46.28
N THR A 272 6.88 11.94 45.59
CA THR A 272 7.54 13.18 46.02
C THR A 272 7.31 14.20 44.90
N GLY A 273 6.55 15.26 45.21
CA GLY A 273 6.17 16.33 44.29
C GLY A 273 7.34 17.15 43.75
N LYS A 274 8.10 16.59 42.80
CA LYS A 274 8.94 17.34 41.87
C LYS A 274 8.46 17.05 40.45
N LYS A 275 8.07 18.11 39.75
CA LYS A 275 7.65 18.13 38.35
C LYS A 275 8.83 17.70 37.48
N ILE A 276 8.97 16.40 37.21
CA ILE A 276 9.96 15.88 36.26
C ILE A 276 9.48 16.27 34.86
N ILE A 277 10.17 17.24 34.26
CA ILE A 277 9.99 17.62 32.87
C ILE A 277 10.53 16.48 31.99
N GLY A 278 9.64 15.77 31.30
CA GLY A 278 9.87 15.30 29.92
C GLY A 278 10.48 13.91 29.70
N GLU A 279 9.87 12.83 30.19
CA GLU A 279 10.11 11.50 29.63
C GLU A 279 9.35 11.35 28.31
N LYS A 280 10.05 11.47 27.17
CA LYS A 280 9.47 11.27 25.84
C LYS A 280 9.20 9.78 25.60
N HIS A 281 7.96 9.36 25.75
CA HIS A 281 7.48 8.05 25.36
C HIS A 281 7.16 8.06 23.87
N TRP A 282 7.46 6.98 23.13
CA TRP A 282 7.22 6.94 21.68
C TRP A 282 5.78 6.58 21.29
N ALA A 283 4.95 6.27 22.28
CA ALA A 283 3.51 6.09 22.23
C ALA A 283 2.94 6.32 23.64
N ILE A 284 1.62 6.21 23.80
CA ILE A 284 0.97 6.19 25.12
C ILE A 284 1.62 5.17 26.08
N LYS A 285 1.66 5.52 27.37
CA LYS A 285 2.38 4.75 28.40
C LYS A 285 2.10 3.23 28.41
N PRO A 286 0.83 2.75 28.31
CA PRO A 286 0.55 1.31 28.37
C PRO A 286 1.22 0.50 27.24
N ILE A 287 1.30 1.10 26.04
CA ILE A 287 1.96 0.49 24.88
C ILE A 287 3.47 0.62 25.02
N CYS A 288 3.96 1.82 25.33
CA CYS A 288 5.39 2.09 25.43
C CYS A 288 6.07 1.17 26.45
N ALA A 289 5.54 1.10 27.68
CA ALA A 289 6.15 0.35 28.78
C ALA A 289 6.30 -1.16 28.51
N ARG A 290 5.41 -1.75 27.71
CA ARG A 290 5.36 -3.21 27.45
C ARG A 290 6.12 -3.66 26.22
N ASN A 291 6.55 -2.71 25.37
CA ASN A 291 7.19 -3.03 24.09
C ASN A 291 8.64 -2.53 24.01
N ILE A 292 9.11 -1.69 24.94
CA ILE A 292 10.51 -1.27 25.01
C ILE A 292 11.44 -2.51 25.05
N PRO A 293 12.48 -2.55 24.21
CA PRO A 293 13.01 -1.43 23.38
C PRO A 293 12.37 -1.27 21.99
N LEU A 294 11.55 -2.22 21.54
CA LEU A 294 11.02 -2.26 20.17
C LEU A 294 9.79 -1.37 20.00
N ARG A 295 9.65 -0.74 18.83
CA ARG A 295 8.43 -0.05 18.44
C ARG A 295 7.55 -1.02 17.63
N PRO A 296 6.31 -1.28 18.07
CA PRO A 296 5.39 -2.13 17.33
C PRO A 296 4.97 -1.55 15.98
N TRP A 297 4.22 -2.36 15.25
CA TRP A 297 3.56 -2.05 13.98
C TRP A 297 2.91 -0.66 13.99
N ALA A 298 3.04 0.06 12.88
CA ALA A 298 2.64 1.47 12.70
C ALA A 298 3.35 2.52 13.57
N LEU A 299 4.25 2.16 14.52
CA LEU A 299 4.91 3.08 15.45
C LEU A 299 6.41 3.30 15.18
N GLY A 300 6.94 2.79 14.06
CA GLY A 300 8.33 3.00 13.61
C GLY A 300 8.71 4.47 13.40
N ALA A 301 10.00 4.79 13.24
CA ALA A 301 10.43 6.17 13.06
C ALA A 301 10.04 6.71 11.67
N ILE A 302 9.32 7.84 11.63
CA ILE A 302 9.09 8.59 10.39
C ILE A 302 10.12 9.71 10.25
N ARG A 303 10.71 9.86 9.06
CA ARG A 303 11.84 10.78 8.84
C ARG A 303 11.36 12.07 8.19
N GLY A 304 11.83 13.21 8.70
CA GLY A 304 11.65 14.50 8.02
C GLY A 304 12.75 14.71 6.97
N SER A 305 12.42 15.39 5.87
CA SER A 305 13.44 15.84 4.92
C SER A 305 13.92 17.26 5.28
N LYS A 306 15.21 17.56 5.06
CA LYS A 306 15.76 18.92 5.16
C LYS A 306 15.65 19.72 3.84
N ALA A 307 15.10 19.12 2.79
CA ALA A 307 15.07 19.75 1.46
C ALA A 307 13.95 20.78 1.34
N ALA A 308 14.13 21.75 0.44
CA ALA A 308 13.22 22.89 0.27
C ALA A 308 11.78 22.47 -0.08
N GLY A 309 10.81 23.11 0.59
CA GLY A 309 9.37 22.91 0.40
C GLY A 309 8.67 22.50 1.69
N SER A 310 7.57 23.18 2.03
CA SER A 310 6.67 22.80 3.13
C SER A 310 5.26 22.65 2.57
N LYS A 311 5.06 21.61 1.75
CA LYS A 311 3.75 21.34 1.15
C LYS A 311 3.08 20.19 1.88
N VAL A 312 2.03 20.50 2.63
CA VAL A 312 1.17 19.50 3.25
C VAL A 312 0.38 18.80 2.15
N ARG A 313 0.28 17.46 2.23
CA ARG A 313 -0.52 16.65 1.29
C ARG A 313 -2.01 16.91 1.51
N SER A 314 -2.80 16.71 0.46
CA SER A 314 -4.22 17.01 0.47
C SER A 314 -4.98 15.86 -0.18
N PRO A 315 -5.12 14.72 0.54
CA PRO A 315 -5.89 13.58 0.06
C PRO A 315 -7.24 14.01 -0.54
N CYS A 316 -7.64 13.41 -1.66
CA CYS A 316 -8.85 13.70 -2.44
C CYS A 316 -8.95 15.10 -3.07
N ALA A 317 -8.06 16.04 -2.75
CA ALA A 317 -8.13 17.44 -3.20
C ALA A 317 -7.06 17.79 -4.27
N TYR A 318 -6.62 16.78 -5.03
CA TYR A 318 -5.73 16.97 -6.16
C TYR A 318 -6.49 17.53 -7.36
N LYS A 319 -5.83 18.37 -8.15
CA LYS A 319 -6.41 19.04 -9.32
C LYS A 319 -5.87 18.44 -10.60
N LYS A 320 -6.72 18.40 -11.63
CA LYS A 320 -6.32 18.02 -12.98
C LYS A 320 -5.17 18.90 -13.46
N ARG A 321 -4.39 18.38 -14.41
CA ARG A 321 -3.31 19.13 -15.05
C ARG A 321 -3.64 19.27 -16.52
N ASP A 322 -3.41 20.48 -17.03
CA ASP A 322 -3.45 20.72 -18.46
C ASP A 322 -2.40 19.83 -19.13
N PRO A 323 -2.81 18.97 -20.07
CA PRO A 323 -1.92 17.96 -20.63
C PRO A 323 -0.80 18.59 -21.48
N ILE A 324 -0.97 19.81 -22.00
CA ILE A 324 0.00 20.51 -22.87
C ILE A 324 1.03 21.27 -22.02
N THR A 325 0.55 22.03 -21.03
CA THR A 325 1.38 22.94 -20.23
C THR A 325 1.85 22.33 -18.91
N GLY A 326 1.24 21.22 -18.47
CA GLY A 326 1.47 20.59 -17.17
C GLY A 326 0.98 21.41 -15.97
N LYS A 327 0.35 22.56 -16.21
CA LYS A 327 -0.17 23.47 -15.19
C LYS A 327 -1.44 22.90 -14.58
N LYS A 328 -1.68 23.19 -13.29
CA LYS A 328 -2.92 22.77 -12.62
C LYS A 328 -4.11 23.51 -13.23
N THR A 329 -5.19 22.80 -13.50
CA THR A 329 -6.48 23.39 -13.86
C THR A 329 -7.25 23.79 -12.59
N LYS A 330 -8.48 24.28 -12.77
CA LYS A 330 -9.36 24.62 -11.64
C LYS A 330 -10.03 23.38 -11.06
N ASP A 331 -10.25 22.37 -11.88
CA ASP A 331 -11.06 21.18 -11.59
C ASP A 331 -10.28 20.17 -10.75
N PHE A 332 -11.02 19.47 -9.88
CA PHE A 332 -10.47 18.38 -9.10
C PHE A 332 -10.32 17.13 -9.97
N LEU A 333 -9.44 16.22 -9.55
CA LEU A 333 -9.47 14.85 -10.01
C LEU A 333 -10.77 14.20 -9.51
N GLU A 334 -11.36 13.37 -10.35
CA GLU A 334 -12.56 12.62 -10.03
C GLU A 334 -12.23 11.14 -9.84
N ASP A 335 -13.12 10.39 -9.18
CA ASP A 335 -13.01 8.94 -8.99
C ASP A 335 -11.58 8.39 -8.75
N THR A 336 -10.85 9.01 -7.80
CA THR A 336 -9.45 8.68 -7.52
C THR A 336 -9.29 7.40 -6.69
N ASN A 337 -10.39 6.89 -6.13
CA ASN A 337 -10.44 5.79 -5.16
C ASN A 337 -9.31 5.88 -4.12
N GLU A 338 -9.12 7.09 -3.57
CA GLU A 338 -8.14 7.31 -2.51
C GLU A 338 -8.65 6.71 -1.19
N ARG A 339 -7.76 6.03 -0.47
CA ARG A 339 -8.08 5.31 0.77
C ARG A 339 -7.03 5.55 1.84
N MET A 340 -7.35 5.23 3.08
CA MET A 340 -6.43 5.42 4.19
C MET A 340 -5.99 4.07 4.76
N HIS A 341 -4.69 3.84 4.90
CA HIS A 341 -4.22 2.64 5.57
C HIS A 341 -4.43 2.72 7.09
N SER A 342 -4.77 1.61 7.73
CA SER A 342 -5.10 1.55 9.16
C SER A 342 -3.93 1.95 10.09
N SER A 343 -2.68 1.89 9.61
CA SER A 343 -1.51 2.40 10.34
C SER A 343 -1.61 3.89 10.68
N VAL A 344 -2.38 4.67 9.92
CA VAL A 344 -2.67 6.09 10.20
C VAL A 344 -3.50 6.22 11.47
N ARG A 345 -4.62 5.50 11.54
CA ARG A 345 -5.49 5.49 12.73
C ARG A 345 -4.74 4.97 13.95
N VAL A 346 -4.04 3.84 13.82
CA VAL A 346 -3.29 3.24 14.93
C VAL A 346 -2.24 4.21 15.46
N ARG A 347 -1.47 4.87 14.59
CA ARG A 347 -0.48 5.86 15.03
C ARG A 347 -1.12 7.04 15.78
N LEU A 348 -2.24 7.58 15.28
CA LEU A 348 -2.95 8.69 15.92
C LEU A 348 -3.53 8.28 17.28
N ALA A 349 -4.21 7.13 17.34
CA ALA A 349 -4.83 6.63 18.56
C ALA A 349 -3.81 6.40 19.69
N LEU A 350 -2.60 5.96 19.33
CA LEU A 350 -1.54 5.63 20.29
C LEU A 350 -0.54 6.77 20.52
N GLU A 351 -0.83 7.98 20.04
CA GLU A 351 0.07 9.14 20.12
C GLU A 351 1.50 8.86 19.61
N GLY A 352 1.62 8.07 18.54
CA GLY A 352 2.91 7.73 17.95
C GLY A 352 3.68 8.99 17.51
N LEU A 353 5.00 8.94 17.57
CA LEU A 353 5.82 10.15 17.36
C LEU A 353 5.77 10.72 15.93
N GLY A 354 5.93 12.03 15.83
CA GLY A 354 6.01 12.76 14.57
C GLY A 354 7.34 12.63 13.85
N LEU A 355 7.55 13.48 12.85
CA LEU A 355 8.76 13.52 12.03
C LEU A 355 10.03 13.65 12.87
N ASN A 356 10.99 12.76 12.62
CA ASN A 356 12.24 12.65 13.36
C ASN A 356 12.06 12.47 14.87
N ASP A 357 10.99 11.76 15.27
CA ASP A 357 10.63 11.51 16.67
C ASP A 357 10.40 12.79 17.48
N LYS A 358 9.91 13.85 16.81
CA LYS A 358 9.60 15.13 17.42
C LYS A 358 8.11 15.27 17.67
N GLY A 359 7.73 15.23 18.95
CA GLY A 359 6.34 15.42 19.38
C GLY A 359 5.43 14.27 18.95
N VAL A 360 4.15 14.40 19.27
CA VAL A 360 3.11 13.48 18.79
C VAL A 360 2.86 13.75 17.31
N TRP A 361 2.64 12.70 16.52
CA TRP A 361 2.26 12.84 15.13
C TRP A 361 0.83 13.34 15.02
N GLU A 362 0.67 14.53 14.44
CA GLU A 362 -0.65 15.17 14.29
C GLU A 362 -1.31 14.94 12.93
N ALA A 363 -0.64 14.23 12.01
CA ALA A 363 -1.05 14.05 10.61
C ALA A 363 -1.59 15.36 9.96
N PRO A 364 -0.72 16.35 9.67
CA PRO A 364 -1.16 17.68 9.19
C PRO A 364 -2.04 17.67 7.93
N ALA A 365 -1.95 16.62 7.11
CA ALA A 365 -2.80 16.42 5.94
C ALA A 365 -4.28 16.17 6.29
N LEU A 366 -4.56 15.67 7.49
CA LEU A 366 -5.88 15.26 7.97
C LEU A 366 -6.47 16.23 9.00
N LYS A 367 -5.63 16.78 9.88
CA LYS A 367 -6.03 17.66 10.99
C LYS A 367 -6.93 18.81 10.55
N GLY A 368 -8.12 18.91 11.13
CA GLY A 368 -9.11 19.96 10.84
C GLY A 368 -9.78 19.87 9.47
N LYS A 369 -9.55 18.79 8.71
CA LYS A 369 -10.14 18.56 7.38
C LYS A 369 -10.86 17.22 7.28
N TRP A 370 -10.41 16.23 8.04
CA TRP A 370 -10.91 14.86 7.99
C TRP A 370 -11.15 14.34 9.40
N ALA A 371 -12.36 13.89 9.67
CA ALA A 371 -12.75 13.29 10.94
C ALA A 371 -12.87 11.77 10.79
N LEU A 372 -12.22 11.04 11.70
CA LEU A 372 -12.33 9.58 11.77
C LEU A 372 -13.70 9.18 12.35
N ARG A 373 -14.40 8.26 11.69
CA ARG A 373 -15.74 7.77 12.06
C ARG A 373 -15.85 6.25 11.87
N LYS A 374 -16.70 5.61 12.67
CA LYS A 374 -17.19 4.25 12.42
C LYS A 374 -18.48 4.33 11.60
N THR A 375 -18.63 3.45 10.64
CA THR A 375 -19.86 3.31 9.85
C THR A 375 -20.20 1.84 9.67
N THR A 376 -21.49 1.54 9.51
CA THR A 376 -21.98 0.20 9.15
C THR A 376 -22.21 0.07 7.65
N ARG A 377 -21.87 1.11 6.87
CA ARG A 377 -21.96 1.05 5.40
C ARG A 377 -20.97 0.00 4.89
N GLU A 378 -21.45 -0.83 4.00
CA GLU A 378 -20.60 -1.76 3.26
C GLU A 378 -19.85 -0.98 2.17
N PHE A 379 -18.58 -1.30 2.02
CA PHE A 379 -17.73 -0.78 0.95
C PHE A 379 -17.20 -1.96 0.16
N LEU A 380 -17.11 -1.79 -1.16
CA LEU A 380 -16.52 -2.81 -2.02
C LEU A 380 -15.00 -2.85 -1.78
N ASP A 381 -14.53 -4.02 -1.35
CA ASP A 381 -13.11 -4.35 -1.27
C ASP A 381 -12.87 -5.54 -2.20
N PRO A 382 -12.11 -5.36 -3.29
CA PRO A 382 -11.82 -6.46 -4.20
C PRO A 382 -10.76 -7.44 -3.66
N ILE A 383 -10.15 -7.18 -2.49
CA ILE A 383 -9.30 -8.19 -1.82
C ILE A 383 -10.21 -9.29 -1.26
N PRO A 384 -10.01 -10.56 -1.65
CA PRO A 384 -10.78 -11.65 -1.08
C PRO A 384 -10.64 -11.69 0.45
N LYS A 385 -11.77 -11.81 1.15
CA LYS A 385 -11.78 -12.16 2.60
C LYS A 385 -11.26 -13.58 2.86
N THR A 386 -11.01 -14.35 1.81
CA THR A 386 -10.58 -15.74 1.90
C THR A 386 -9.13 -15.84 2.35
N VAL A 387 -8.97 -16.50 3.50
CA VAL A 387 -7.71 -16.93 4.10
C VAL A 387 -6.86 -17.68 3.06
N THR A 388 -5.68 -17.17 2.71
CA THR A 388 -4.76 -17.83 1.76
C THR A 388 -4.31 -19.21 2.28
N SER A 389 -3.85 -20.09 1.39
CA SER A 389 -3.37 -21.45 1.74
C SER A 389 -2.33 -21.44 2.87
N TRP A 390 -1.44 -20.46 2.89
CA TRP A 390 -0.44 -20.30 3.94
C TRP A 390 -0.99 -19.71 5.23
N GLU A 391 -2.07 -18.90 5.21
CA GLU A 391 -2.78 -18.51 6.44
C GLU A 391 -3.52 -19.71 7.06
N LYS A 392 -4.01 -20.65 6.24
CA LYS A 392 -4.49 -21.95 6.73
C LYS A 392 -3.34 -22.78 7.32
N SER A 393 -2.16 -22.75 6.71
CA SER A 393 -0.95 -23.46 7.18
C SER A 393 -0.34 -22.86 8.46
N THR A 394 -0.39 -21.53 8.63
CA THR A 394 0.17 -20.80 9.78
C THR A 394 -0.83 -20.63 10.90
N ALA A 395 -2.14 -20.57 10.62
CA ALA A 395 -3.16 -20.84 11.62
C ALA A 395 -3.02 -22.27 12.12
N SER A 396 -2.79 -23.25 11.22
CA SER A 396 -2.43 -24.62 11.61
C SER A 396 -1.14 -24.65 12.44
N ALA A 397 -0.06 -23.96 12.07
CA ALA A 397 1.21 -23.97 12.83
C ALA A 397 1.13 -23.22 14.18
N ALA A 398 0.40 -22.09 14.23
CA ALA A 398 0.09 -21.36 15.46
C ALA A 398 -0.75 -22.21 16.41
N THR A 399 -1.72 -22.93 15.84
CA THR A 399 -2.62 -23.81 16.55
C THR A 399 -1.93 -25.12 16.96
N THR A 400 -0.93 -25.56 16.19
CA THR A 400 -0.16 -26.78 16.41
C THR A 400 0.82 -26.61 17.58
N SER A 401 1.33 -25.40 17.85
CA SER A 401 2.23 -25.18 19.00
C SER A 401 1.53 -25.39 20.35
N TRP A 402 0.23 -25.07 20.47
CA TRP A 402 -0.53 -25.27 21.73
C TRP A 402 -1.42 -26.52 21.74
N LYS A 403 -1.98 -26.96 20.60
CA LYS A 403 -2.83 -28.18 20.56
C LYS A 403 -2.05 -29.49 20.58
N LYS A 404 -0.75 -29.48 20.25
CA LYS A 404 0.10 -30.68 20.26
C LYS A 404 0.53 -31.13 21.68
N LYS A 405 0.00 -30.48 22.72
CA LYS A 405 0.19 -30.87 24.12
C LYS A 405 -1.06 -31.46 24.79
N LEU A 406 -2.19 -31.62 24.09
CA LEU A 406 -3.41 -32.11 24.76
C LEU A 406 -4.23 -33.20 24.04
N ASP A 407 -3.94 -33.60 22.81
CA ASP A 407 -4.70 -34.70 22.19
C ASP A 407 -3.80 -35.71 21.48
N LEU A 408 -3.10 -36.49 22.31
CA LEU A 408 -2.73 -37.87 22.02
C LEU A 408 -3.85 -38.77 22.55
N SER A 409 -4.96 -38.88 21.83
CA SER A 409 -5.72 -40.14 21.79
C SER A 409 -6.65 -40.20 20.57
N ASN A 410 -6.45 -41.28 19.82
CA ASN A 410 -7.37 -41.92 18.88
C ASN A 410 -7.51 -41.37 17.46
N ASN A 411 -6.99 -42.24 16.59
CA ASN A 411 -6.86 -42.29 15.15
C ASN A 411 -8.07 -43.02 14.54
N GLN A 412 -8.48 -42.71 13.30
CA GLN A 412 -8.56 -43.63 12.13
C GLN A 412 -9.62 -43.29 11.05
N THR A 413 -9.10 -43.03 9.81
CA THR A 413 -9.43 -43.54 8.44
C THR A 413 -10.88 -43.53 7.87
N ALA A 414 -11.20 -43.38 6.56
CA ALA A 414 -10.50 -43.08 5.29
C ALA A 414 -11.49 -42.99 4.07
N HIS A 415 -11.01 -42.43 2.92
CA HIS A 415 -11.32 -42.67 1.47
C HIS A 415 -12.68 -42.27 0.81
N LYS A 416 -12.73 -41.36 -0.22
CA LYS A 416 -12.47 -41.44 -1.72
C LYS A 416 -13.69 -42.05 -2.49
N GLN A 417 -14.17 -41.67 -3.69
CA GLN A 417 -13.73 -40.91 -4.89
C GLN A 417 -14.94 -40.89 -5.90
N ASP A 418 -15.37 -39.75 -6.50
CA ASP A 418 -15.31 -39.29 -7.94
C ASP A 418 -16.59 -39.47 -8.83
N ASP A 419 -16.63 -38.65 -9.90
CA ASP A 419 -17.31 -38.75 -11.24
C ASP A 419 -18.80 -38.31 -11.37
N ASP A 420 -19.31 -37.63 -12.41
CA ASP A 420 -18.76 -36.95 -13.60
C ASP A 420 -19.86 -36.05 -14.25
N GLU A 421 -19.41 -35.17 -15.14
CA GLU A 421 -20.05 -34.30 -16.15
C GLU A 421 -21.53 -34.50 -16.58
N SER A 422 -22.30 -33.39 -16.58
CA SER A 422 -23.41 -33.12 -17.52
C SER A 422 -24.06 -31.74 -17.25
N LEU A 423 -23.49 -30.60 -17.68
CA LEU A 423 -24.27 -29.32 -17.69
C LEU A 423 -23.72 -28.19 -18.62
N ALA A 424 -23.06 -28.52 -19.73
CA ALA A 424 -22.34 -27.52 -20.54
C ALA A 424 -23.20 -26.58 -21.44
N ALA A 425 -24.54 -26.63 -21.39
CA ALA A 425 -25.41 -25.71 -22.16
C ALA A 425 -26.35 -24.86 -21.27
N SER A 426 -26.35 -25.09 -19.96
CA SER A 426 -27.14 -24.33 -18.96
C SER A 426 -26.33 -23.23 -18.27
N ASN A 427 -24.99 -23.25 -18.38
CA ASN A 427 -24.09 -22.52 -17.49
C ASN A 427 -23.91 -21.02 -17.78
N ALA A 428 -24.26 -20.51 -18.97
CA ALA A 428 -24.06 -19.09 -19.26
C ALA A 428 -25.08 -18.17 -18.56
N ALA A 429 -26.33 -18.62 -18.38
CA ALA A 429 -27.35 -17.89 -17.62
C ALA A 429 -27.17 -18.09 -16.11
N THR A 430 -26.77 -19.30 -15.70
CA THR A 430 -26.49 -19.63 -14.29
C THR A 430 -25.21 -18.98 -13.78
N LEU A 431 -24.20 -18.65 -14.61
CA LEU A 431 -22.99 -17.93 -14.15
C LEU A 431 -23.27 -16.47 -13.74
N VAL A 432 -24.23 -15.81 -14.39
CA VAL A 432 -24.64 -14.44 -14.02
C VAL A 432 -25.45 -14.47 -12.72
N GLU A 433 -26.37 -15.44 -12.56
CA GLU A 433 -27.15 -15.59 -11.31
C GLU A 433 -26.33 -16.20 -10.15
N THR A 434 -25.35 -17.05 -10.43
CA THR A 434 -24.44 -17.64 -9.41
C THR A 434 -23.37 -16.64 -8.97
N ALA A 435 -22.91 -15.73 -9.83
CA ALA A 435 -22.04 -14.62 -9.42
C ALA A 435 -22.79 -13.61 -8.51
N VAL A 436 -24.11 -13.50 -8.68
CA VAL A 436 -25.00 -12.68 -7.83
C VAL A 436 -25.32 -13.40 -6.50
N GLU A 437 -25.47 -14.73 -6.49
CA GLU A 437 -25.79 -15.51 -5.29
C GLU A 437 -24.55 -15.92 -4.47
N GLN A 438 -23.37 -16.12 -5.08
CA GLN A 438 -22.08 -16.35 -4.38
C GLN A 438 -21.50 -15.07 -3.74
N GLN A 439 -22.11 -13.92 -4.01
CA GLN A 439 -21.88 -12.66 -3.30
C GLN A 439 -22.78 -12.48 -2.06
N ARG A 440 -23.49 -13.54 -1.61
CA ARG A 440 -24.18 -13.56 -0.31
C ARG A 440 -23.49 -14.44 0.75
N PRO A 441 -23.55 -14.03 2.03
CA PRO A 441 -22.57 -14.34 3.06
C PRO A 441 -22.68 -15.78 3.60
N LEU A 442 -21.53 -16.38 3.93
CA LEU A 442 -21.49 -17.47 4.91
C LEU A 442 -22.05 -16.96 6.24
N GLN A 443 -23.01 -17.72 6.78
CA GLN A 443 -23.73 -17.40 7.99
C GLN A 443 -22.82 -17.38 9.23
N ALA A 444 -22.95 -16.26 9.96
CA ALA A 444 -22.76 -16.04 11.39
C ALA A 444 -21.49 -16.56 12.07
N MET A 445 -20.55 -15.65 12.32
CA MET A 445 -20.36 -15.25 13.71
C MET A 445 -20.75 -13.79 13.89
N ASP A 446 -21.61 -13.57 14.87
CA ASP A 446 -22.30 -12.33 15.21
C ASP A 446 -21.31 -11.19 15.49
N ASN A 447 -21.28 -10.18 14.62
CA ASN A 447 -20.97 -8.80 15.00
C ASN A 447 -21.30 -7.90 13.81
N LYS A 448 -22.20 -6.93 14.00
CA LYS A 448 -22.46 -5.83 13.06
C LYS A 448 -21.13 -5.14 12.74
N GLY A 449 -20.50 -5.50 11.62
CA GLY A 449 -19.11 -5.13 11.32
C GLY A 449 -18.98 -3.66 10.99
N TYR A 450 -18.55 -2.86 11.96
CA TYR A 450 -18.21 -1.46 11.72
C TYR A 450 -16.94 -1.36 10.88
N ARG A 451 -16.93 -0.46 9.89
CA ARG A 451 -15.74 -0.04 9.12
C ARG A 451 -15.31 1.35 9.56
N TRP A 452 -14.00 1.57 9.68
CA TRP A 452 -13.46 2.91 9.86
C TRP A 452 -13.45 3.68 8.55
N VAL A 453 -13.82 4.95 8.60
CA VAL A 453 -13.78 5.88 7.47
C VAL A 453 -13.32 7.25 7.94
N TRP A 454 -12.75 8.03 7.02
CA TRP A 454 -12.39 9.42 7.20
C TRP A 454 -13.39 10.28 6.44
N GLU A 455 -14.25 11.01 7.16
CA GLU A 455 -15.23 11.90 6.57
C GLU A 455 -14.69 13.33 6.54
N TYR A 456 -14.84 14.00 5.39
CA TYR A 456 -14.40 15.38 5.25
C TYR A 456 -15.24 16.31 6.16
N CYS A 457 -14.56 17.01 7.06
CA CYS A 457 -15.13 17.96 8.02
C CYS A 457 -14.62 19.40 7.84
N GLY A 458 -13.77 19.63 6.82
CA GLY A 458 -13.21 20.94 6.51
C GLY A 458 -14.20 21.91 5.86
N ASN A 459 -13.68 23.04 5.38
CA ASN A 459 -14.48 24.07 4.71
C ASN A 459 -15.19 23.53 3.46
N ALA A 460 -16.49 23.78 3.33
CA ALA A 460 -17.31 23.34 2.20
C ALA A 460 -16.82 23.91 0.85
N LYS A 461 -16.23 25.11 0.83
CA LYS A 461 -15.68 25.72 -0.39
C LYS A 461 -14.47 24.99 -0.95
N ASP A 462 -13.71 24.32 -0.08
CA ASP A 462 -12.50 23.59 -0.40
C ASP A 462 -12.73 22.07 -0.42
N ALA A 463 -14.00 21.64 -0.34
CA ALA A 463 -14.34 20.24 -0.21
C ALA A 463 -13.94 19.44 -1.45
N PRO A 464 -13.21 18.34 -1.29
CA PRO A 464 -12.89 17.45 -2.41
C PRO A 464 -14.15 16.75 -2.94
N PRO A 465 -14.13 16.25 -4.20
CA PRO A 465 -15.21 15.44 -4.73
C PRO A 465 -15.47 14.19 -3.89
N GLN A 466 -14.42 13.45 -3.56
CA GLN A 466 -14.49 12.32 -2.63
C GLN A 466 -14.43 12.85 -1.20
N LYS A 467 -15.55 12.78 -0.48
CA LYS A 467 -15.69 13.28 0.91
C LYS A 467 -15.57 12.19 1.99
N VAL A 468 -15.38 10.94 1.57
CA VAL A 468 -15.19 9.80 2.46
C VAL A 468 -14.01 8.98 1.94
N MET A 469 -12.97 8.80 2.75
CA MET A 469 -11.91 7.82 2.49
C MET A 469 -12.13 6.61 3.38
N VAL A 470 -12.23 5.44 2.78
CA VAL A 470 -12.41 4.19 3.51
C VAL A 470 -11.06 3.75 4.10
N GLU A 471 -11.07 3.23 5.33
CA GLU A 471 -9.90 2.54 5.85
C GLU A 471 -9.67 1.24 5.08
N GLU A 472 -8.45 1.03 4.61
CA GLU A 472 -8.07 -0.17 3.86
C GLU A 472 -8.06 -1.39 4.77
N GLN A 473 -8.61 -2.50 4.26
CA GLN A 473 -8.62 -3.77 4.97
C GLN A 473 -7.24 -4.42 4.90
N LEU A 474 -6.73 -4.91 6.03
CA LEU A 474 -5.46 -5.63 6.07
C LEU A 474 -5.56 -6.94 5.29
N GLY A 475 -4.68 -7.12 4.31
CA GLY A 475 -4.54 -8.38 3.59
C GLY A 475 -3.74 -9.44 4.37
N PRO A 476 -3.62 -10.66 3.83
CA PRO A 476 -2.87 -11.75 4.45
C PRO A 476 -1.45 -11.36 4.91
N PHE A 477 -0.62 -10.80 4.03
CA PHE A 477 0.76 -10.44 4.34
C PHE A 477 0.83 -9.36 5.41
N GLU A 478 -0.06 -8.37 5.35
CA GLU A 478 -0.18 -7.36 6.39
C GLU A 478 -0.58 -7.94 7.75
N ARG A 479 -1.53 -8.89 7.78
CA ARG A 479 -1.93 -9.58 9.02
C ARG A 479 -0.79 -10.40 9.61
N GLN A 480 0.00 -11.07 8.78
CA GLN A 480 1.18 -11.81 9.23
C GLN A 480 2.24 -10.85 9.80
N LEU A 481 2.52 -9.74 9.12
CA LEU A 481 3.43 -8.72 9.62
C LEU A 481 2.93 -8.14 10.95
N LEU A 482 1.63 -7.84 11.06
CA LEU A 482 1.00 -7.36 12.29
C LEU A 482 1.05 -8.40 13.41
N ARG A 483 0.96 -9.69 13.10
CA ARG A 483 1.11 -10.76 14.10
C ARG A 483 2.51 -10.80 14.69
N LEU A 484 3.53 -10.59 13.87
CA LEU A 484 4.94 -10.61 14.29
C LEU A 484 5.32 -9.32 15.04
N LEU A 485 4.85 -8.17 14.54
CA LEU A 485 5.29 -6.85 15.00
C LEU A 485 4.23 -6.07 15.79
N GLY A 486 3.05 -6.64 16.01
CA GLY A 486 1.92 -5.95 16.66
C GLY A 486 2.16 -5.59 18.12
N GLY A 487 3.18 -6.16 18.76
CA GLY A 487 3.54 -5.87 20.14
C GLY A 487 2.53 -6.41 21.16
N VAL A 488 2.75 -6.05 22.42
CA VAL A 488 1.95 -6.50 23.56
C VAL A 488 1.48 -5.30 24.39
N PRO A 489 0.17 -5.04 24.55
CA PRO A 489 -0.92 -5.65 23.77
C PRO A 489 -0.79 -5.33 22.27
N ASN A 490 -1.48 -6.11 21.42
CA ASN A 490 -1.49 -5.87 19.99
C ASN A 490 -1.97 -4.44 19.70
N VAL A 491 -1.14 -3.63 19.06
CA VAL A 491 -1.39 -2.20 18.87
C VAL A 491 -2.58 -1.90 17.96
N TYR A 492 -2.87 -2.75 16.98
CA TYR A 492 -4.02 -2.60 16.08
C TYR A 492 -5.33 -2.81 16.85
N GLU A 493 -5.42 -3.91 17.61
CA GLU A 493 -6.58 -4.20 18.45
C GLU A 493 -6.71 -3.18 19.60
N PHE A 494 -5.60 -2.81 20.23
CA PHE A 494 -5.62 -1.83 21.30
C PHE A 494 -6.15 -0.48 20.79
N ALA A 495 -5.76 -0.05 19.59
CA ALA A 495 -6.25 1.18 18.99
C ALA A 495 -7.79 1.19 18.77
N GLU A 496 -8.44 0.03 18.59
CA GLU A 496 -9.91 -0.07 18.56
C GLU A 496 -10.55 0.30 19.90
N THR A 497 -9.88 -0.04 21.00
CA THR A 497 -10.34 0.21 22.38
C THR A 497 -10.03 1.63 22.86
N VAL A 498 -9.05 2.29 22.23
CA VAL A 498 -8.71 3.69 22.48
C VAL A 498 -9.71 4.59 21.76
N GLU A 499 -10.99 4.42 22.08
CA GLU A 499 -11.94 5.52 21.95
C GLU A 499 -11.56 6.55 23.01
N ARG A 500 -10.70 7.51 22.66
CA ARG A 500 -10.50 8.68 23.52
C ARG A 500 -11.77 9.53 23.44
N MET A 501 -12.58 9.61 24.49
CA MET A 501 -12.35 10.22 25.81
C MET A 501 -11.94 11.70 25.79
N ASP A 502 -12.04 12.36 24.63
CA ASP A 502 -11.89 13.82 24.51
C ASP A 502 -12.80 14.27 23.37
N GLY A 503 -13.84 15.07 23.67
CA GLY A 503 -14.75 15.66 22.69
C GLY A 503 -14.10 16.60 21.65
N ARG A 504 -12.79 16.52 21.42
CA ARG A 504 -12.09 17.14 20.31
C ARG A 504 -12.42 16.42 19.01
N LYS A 505 -13.28 17.07 18.23
CA LYS A 505 -13.39 16.85 16.79
C LYS A 505 -11.98 16.88 16.17
N VAL A 506 -11.60 15.81 15.49
CA VAL A 506 -10.45 15.78 14.57
C VAL A 506 -10.74 16.65 13.36
#